data_AF-A0A3P7IT85-F1
#
_entry.id   AF-A0A3P7IT85-F1
#
_cell.length_a   1.000
_cell.length_b   1.000
_cell.length_c   1.000
_cell.angle_alpha   90.00
_cell.angle_beta   90.00
_cell.angle_gamma   90.00
#
_symmetry.space_group_name_H-M   'P 1'
#
loop_
_entity.id
_entity.type
_entity.pdbx_description
1 polymer ?
#
loop_
_entity_poly.entity_id
_entity_poly.type
_entity_poly.pdbx_seq_one_letter_code
_entity_poly.pdbx_strand_id
1 'polypeptide(L)'
;MEYQAIAFIGNDLFAVRKEHDSLQPVLVQIDTSDIGNVVHKVSIGGDISRVDTMTSDWVGHRLLLVSGQALYQLPLDAFLTTSLLTPRKLIELTTGATDAKQLTFDPFKK
;
A
#
# COMPACT_ATOMS: atom_id res chain seq x y z
N MET A 1 -13.23 -1.70 -13.79
CA MET A 1 -12.33 -1.33 -12.68
C MET A 1 -12.71 -2.18 -11.49
N GLU A 2 -11.72 -2.74 -10.79
CA GLU A 2 -11.94 -3.64 -9.66
C GLU A 2 -11.13 -3.17 -8.44
N TYR A 3 -11.78 -3.03 -7.28
CA TYR A 3 -11.08 -2.72 -6.03
C TYR A 3 -10.53 -3.99 -5.40
N GLN A 4 -9.26 -3.96 -5.00
CA GLN A 4 -8.56 -5.08 -4.38
C GLN A 4 -8.43 -4.93 -2.86
N ALA A 5 -8.18 -3.70 -2.40
CA ALA A 5 -8.05 -3.39 -0.98
C ALA A 5 -8.37 -1.91 -0.71
N ILE A 6 -8.79 -1.60 0.51
CA ILE A 6 -9.13 -0.23 0.95
C ILE A 6 -8.68 -0.03 2.39
N ALA A 7 -8.19 1.15 2.72
CA ALA A 7 -7.81 1.53 4.07
C ALA A 7 -7.99 3.03 4.31
N PHE A 8 -8.33 3.39 5.53
CA PHE A 8 -8.34 4.77 5.99
C PHE A 8 -7.09 5.04 6.83
N ILE A 9 -6.55 6.24 6.73
CA ILE A 9 -5.58 6.76 7.69
C ILE A 9 -5.93 8.22 8.01
N GLY A 10 -6.30 8.48 9.27
CA GLY A 10 -6.98 9.72 9.59
C GLY A 10 -8.27 9.85 8.78
N ASN A 11 -8.41 10.95 8.04
CA ASN A 11 -9.57 11.23 7.19
C ASN A 11 -9.38 10.82 5.72
N ASP A 12 -8.16 10.40 5.35
CA ASP A 12 -7.83 10.09 3.97
C ASP A 12 -8.17 8.65 3.64
N LEU A 13 -8.85 8.47 2.49
CA LEU A 13 -9.24 7.17 1.97
C LEU A 13 -8.28 6.71 0.88
N PHE A 14 -7.67 5.55 1.08
CA PHE A 14 -6.77 4.92 0.11
C PHE A 14 -7.35 3.62 -0.40
N ALA A 15 -7.17 3.35 -1.69
CA ALA A 15 -7.59 2.11 -2.30
C ALA A 15 -6.56 1.57 -3.30
N VAL A 16 -6.38 0.25 -3.31
CA VAL A 16 -5.71 -0.44 -4.40
C VAL A 16 -6.77 -0.93 -5.36
N ARG A 17 -6.60 -0.64 -6.64
CA ARG A 17 -7.54 -1.05 -7.69
C ARG A 17 -6.82 -1.49 -8.96
N LYS A 18 -7.47 -2.35 -9.73
CA LYS A 18 -7.05 -2.74 -11.07
C LYS A 18 -7.89 -2.00 -12.11
N GLU A 19 -7.20 -1.31 -13.01
CA GLU A 19 -7.83 -0.61 -14.13
C GLU A 19 -7.87 -1.52 -15.36
N HIS A 20 -8.82 -1.29 -16.27
CA HIS A 20 -9.19 -2.25 -17.31
C HIS A 20 -8.04 -2.57 -18.28
N ASP A 21 -7.18 -1.58 -18.53
CA ASP A 21 -6.08 -1.64 -19.49
C ASP A 21 -4.70 -1.76 -18.79
N SER A 22 -4.68 -2.00 -17.48
CA SER A 22 -3.43 -2.11 -16.70
C SER A 22 -3.21 -3.53 -16.18
N LEU A 23 -2.03 -4.06 -16.48
CA LEU A 23 -1.56 -5.32 -15.89
C LEU A 23 -1.24 -5.16 -14.39
N GLN A 24 -0.81 -3.96 -14.00
CA GLN A 24 -0.39 -3.63 -12.65
C GLN A 24 -1.50 -2.92 -11.88
N PRO A 25 -1.67 -3.20 -10.57
CA PRO A 25 -2.58 -2.45 -9.74
C PRO A 25 -2.08 -1.02 -9.51
N VAL A 26 -2.99 -0.12 -9.18
CA VAL A 26 -2.69 1.27 -8.82
C VAL A 26 -3.16 1.53 -7.40
N LEU A 27 -2.35 2.26 -6.63
CA LEU A 27 -2.75 2.85 -5.37
C LEU A 27 -3.30 4.24 -5.63
N VAL A 28 -4.50 4.51 -5.12
CA VAL A 28 -5.16 5.81 -5.24
C VAL A 28 -5.55 6.37 -3.88
N GLN A 29 -5.48 7.68 -3.74
CA GLN A 29 -6.18 8.43 -2.70
C GLN A 29 -7.48 8.97 -3.29
N ILE A 30 -8.59 8.66 -2.63
CA ILE A 30 -9.94 9.02 -3.05
C ILE A 30 -10.40 10.23 -2.22
N ASP A 31 -11.01 11.20 -2.89
CA ASP A 31 -11.68 12.29 -2.19
C ASP A 31 -12.93 11.73 -1.48
N THR A 32 -12.97 11.82 -0.16
CA THR A 32 -14.10 11.31 0.63
C THR A 32 -15.40 12.09 0.41
N SER A 33 -15.30 13.30 -0.17
CA SER A 33 -16.44 14.16 -0.49
C SER A 33 -17.05 13.83 -1.85
N ASP A 34 -16.25 13.25 -2.75
CA ASP A 34 -16.65 12.76 -4.06
C ASP A 34 -15.85 11.49 -4.41
N ILE A 35 -16.44 10.33 -4.14
CA ILE A 35 -15.79 9.02 -4.35
C ILE A 35 -15.41 8.74 -5.82
N GLY A 36 -15.93 9.52 -6.77
CA GLY A 36 -15.55 9.44 -8.18
C GLY A 36 -14.22 10.15 -8.47
N ASN A 37 -13.82 11.07 -7.60
CA ASN A 37 -12.63 11.89 -7.74
C ASN A 37 -11.41 11.21 -7.09
N VAL A 38 -10.29 11.20 -7.83
CA VAL A 38 -9.01 10.66 -7.38
C VAL A 38 -8.04 11.81 -7.18
N VAL A 39 -7.57 11.99 -5.95
CA VAL A 39 -6.64 13.07 -5.57
C VAL A 39 -5.22 12.74 -6.01
N HIS A 40 -4.79 11.51 -5.72
CA HIS A 40 -3.46 11.01 -6.07
C HIS A 40 -3.55 9.59 -6.59
N LYS A 41 -2.68 9.25 -7.55
CA LYS A 41 -2.62 7.93 -8.17
C LYS A 41 -1.19 7.55 -8.46
N VAL A 42 -0.81 6.34 -8.06
CA VAL A 42 0.53 5.79 -8.26
C VAL A 42 0.43 4.34 -8.70
N SER A 43 1.16 3.99 -9.75
CA SER A 43 1.24 2.60 -10.21
C SER A 43 2.09 1.77 -9.25
N ILE A 44 1.59 0.58 -8.89
CA ILE A 44 2.35 -0.43 -8.13
C ILE A 44 3.04 -1.32 -9.16
N GLY A 45 4.30 -1.00 -9.45
CA GLY A 45 5.11 -1.65 -10.46
C GLY A 45 5.76 -2.95 -10.02
N GLY A 46 6.47 -3.60 -10.95
CA GLY A 46 7.21 -4.85 -10.74
C GLY A 46 6.36 -6.11 -10.93
N ASP A 47 6.72 -7.18 -10.22
CA ASP A 47 6.03 -8.50 -10.25
C ASP A 47 4.75 -8.54 -9.39
N ILE A 48 4.31 -7.39 -8.88
CA ILE A 48 3.08 -7.28 -8.08
C ILE A 48 1.89 -7.21 -9.04
N SER A 49 1.20 -8.34 -9.21
CA SER A 49 -0.01 -8.44 -10.05
C SER A 49 -1.32 -8.23 -9.28
N ARG A 50 -1.27 -8.36 -7.95
CA ARG A 50 -2.41 -8.26 -7.05
C ARG A 50 -1.96 -7.87 -5.64
N VAL A 51 -2.75 -7.04 -4.97
CA VAL A 51 -2.67 -6.84 -3.51
C VAL A 51 -3.83 -7.61 -2.87
N ASP A 52 -3.52 -8.50 -1.93
CA ASP A 52 -4.51 -9.36 -1.28
C ASP A 52 -5.19 -8.65 -0.09
N THR A 53 -4.44 -7.80 0.61
CA THR A 53 -4.99 -6.95 1.66
C THR A 53 -4.14 -5.70 1.88
N MET A 54 -4.76 -4.67 2.44
CA MET A 54 -4.12 -3.42 2.83
C MET A 54 -4.66 -2.98 4.18
N THR A 55 -3.78 -2.50 5.04
CA THR A 55 -4.15 -1.85 6.31
C THR A 55 -3.30 -0.60 6.51
N SER A 56 -3.70 0.25 7.44
CA SER A 56 -2.97 1.47 7.79
C SER A 56 -2.31 1.34 9.16
N ASP A 57 -1.15 1.98 9.27
CA ASP A 57 -0.47 2.22 10.53
C ASP A 57 -0.47 3.74 10.77
N TRP A 58 -1.42 4.19 11.59
CA TRP A 58 -1.59 5.61 11.91
C TRP A 58 -0.38 6.19 12.65
N VAL A 59 0.27 5.40 13.52
CA VAL A 59 1.44 5.85 14.29
C VAL A 59 2.64 6.01 13.37
N GLY A 60 2.86 5.06 12.47
CA GLY A 60 3.96 5.07 11.50
C GLY A 60 3.70 5.90 10.24
N HIS A 61 2.53 6.54 10.11
CA HIS A 61 2.10 7.30 8.93
C HIS A 61 2.35 6.55 7.60
N ARG A 62 1.95 5.27 7.56
CA ARG A 62 2.24 4.35 6.45
C ARG A 62 1.08 3.41 6.14
N LEU A 63 1.04 2.94 4.91
CA LEU A 63 0.19 1.82 4.47
C LEU A 63 0.99 0.52 4.48
N LEU A 64 0.35 -0.56 4.91
CA LEU A 64 0.89 -1.91 4.88
C LEU A 64 0.10 -2.71 3.85
N LEU A 65 0.80 -3.28 2.86
CA LEU A 65 0.20 -4.03 1.76
C LEU A 65 0.71 -5.47 1.77
N VAL A 66 -0.18 -6.44 1.62
CA VAL A 66 0.21 -7.85 1.45
C VAL A 66 -0.08 -8.28 0.02
N SER A 67 0.92 -8.90 -0.61
CA SER A 67 0.78 -9.54 -1.92
C SER A 67 1.48 -10.90 -1.87
N GLY A 68 0.69 -11.98 -1.98
CA GLY A 68 1.14 -13.34 -1.73
C GLY A 68 1.70 -13.49 -0.32
N GLN A 69 3.00 -13.80 -0.21
CA GLN A 69 3.70 -13.98 1.06
C GLN A 69 4.54 -12.76 1.46
N ALA A 70 4.49 -11.68 0.68
CA ALA A 70 5.29 -10.48 0.91
C ALA A 70 4.46 -9.39 1.60
N LEU A 71 5.05 -8.79 2.65
CA LEU A 71 4.56 -7.57 3.29
C LEU A 71 5.36 -6.37 2.78
N TYR A 72 4.68 -5.42 2.18
CA TYR A 72 5.22 -4.15 1.73
C TYR A 72 4.76 -3.03 2.66
N GLN A 73 5.62 -2.05 2.90
CA GLN A 73 5.28 -0.88 3.69
C GLN A 73 5.50 0.36 2.83
N LEU A 74 4.56 1.29 2.90
CA LEU A 74 4.57 2.51 2.12
C LEU A 74 4.34 3.72 3.05
N PRO A 75 5.39 4.49 3.37
CA PRO A 75 5.26 5.79 3.99
C PRO A 75 4.44 6.73 3.09
N LEU A 76 3.50 7.48 3.66
CA LEU A 76 2.61 8.35 2.88
C LEU A 76 3.32 9.56 2.29
N ASP A 77 4.35 10.09 2.94
CA ASP A 77 5.17 11.18 2.40
C ASP A 77 5.81 10.81 1.05
N ALA A 78 6.19 9.53 0.91
CA ALA A 78 6.73 8.99 -0.32
C ALA A 78 5.65 8.80 -1.39
N PHE A 79 4.42 8.46 -1.00
CA PHE A 79 3.29 8.32 -1.92
C PHE A 79 2.96 9.66 -2.59
N LEU A 80 2.95 10.77 -1.85
CA LEU A 80 2.64 12.10 -2.39
C LEU A 80 3.68 12.60 -3.41
N THR A 81 4.89 12.05 -3.38
CA THR A 81 6.02 12.53 -4.18
C THR A 81 6.46 11.53 -5.27
N THR A 82 5.90 10.33 -5.30
CA THR A 82 6.35 9.24 -6.18
C THR A 82 5.33 8.92 -7.27
N SER A 83 5.79 8.77 -8.52
CA SER A 83 4.96 8.37 -9.67
C SER A 83 4.90 6.85 -9.92
N LEU A 84 5.83 6.07 -9.35
CA LEU A 84 5.92 4.61 -9.50
C LEU A 84 6.47 3.94 -8.24
N LEU A 85 5.71 2.98 -7.70
CA LEU A 85 6.08 2.16 -6.54
C LEU A 85 6.50 0.77 -6.99
N THR A 86 7.81 0.53 -7.09
CA THR A 86 8.34 -0.81 -7.37
C THR A 86 8.57 -1.58 -6.07
N PRO A 87 8.73 -2.92 -6.10
CA PRO A 87 9.03 -3.70 -4.89
C PRO A 87 10.30 -3.20 -4.22
N ARG A 88 11.33 -2.84 -5.01
CA ARG A 88 12.57 -2.25 -4.50
C ARG A 88 12.34 -0.91 -3.79
N LYS A 89 11.55 -0.01 -4.38
CA LYS A 89 11.20 1.26 -3.72
C LYS A 89 10.37 1.03 -2.46
N LEU A 90 9.40 0.10 -2.49
CA LEU A 90 8.63 -0.27 -1.31
C LEU A 90 9.56 -0.77 -0.19
N ILE A 91 10.57 -1.59 -0.51
CA ILE A 91 11.57 -2.06 0.44
C ILE A 91 12.47 -0.91 0.95
N GLU A 92 12.98 -0.06 0.07
CA GLU A 92 13.83 1.08 0.45
C GLU A 92 13.08 2.09 1.35
N LEU A 93 11.77 2.24 1.14
CA LEU A 93 10.89 3.05 1.98
C LEU A 93 10.52 2.36 3.30
N THR A 94 10.89 1.10 3.52
CA THR A 94 10.74 0.38 4.79
C THR A 94 11.89 0.66 5.77
N THR A 95 12.35 1.91 5.90
CA THR A 95 13.47 2.24 6.82
C THR A 95 13.14 2.06 8.30
N GLY A 96 11.86 1.89 8.67
CA GLY A 96 11.41 1.60 10.04
C GLY A 96 11.33 0.10 10.40
N ALA A 97 11.66 -0.81 9.50
CA ALA A 97 11.58 -2.26 9.77
C ALA A 97 12.72 -2.79 10.66
N THR A 98 13.78 -2.01 10.89
CA THR A 98 14.87 -2.37 11.80
C THR A 98 14.48 -2.32 13.28
N ASP A 99 13.53 -1.45 13.66
CA ASP A 99 12.99 -1.40 15.04
C ASP A 99 11.71 -2.22 15.22
N ALA A 100 11.04 -2.62 14.13
CA ALA A 100 9.93 -3.54 14.18
C ALA A 100 10.41 -5.01 14.27
N LYS A 101 11.13 -5.36 15.34
CA LYS A 101 11.42 -6.77 15.72
C LYS A 101 10.16 -7.58 16.07
N GLN A 102 8.95 -7.04 15.91
CA GLN A 102 7.72 -7.58 16.48
C GLN A 102 6.72 -8.11 15.44
N LEU A 103 7.17 -8.75 14.37
CA LEU A 103 6.28 -9.60 13.55
C LEU A 103 6.86 -10.96 13.16
N THR A 104 8.05 -11.32 13.66
CA THR A 104 8.60 -12.69 13.54
C THR A 104 8.36 -13.52 14.82
N PHE A 105 7.30 -13.22 15.56
CA PHE A 105 6.84 -14.15 16.59
C PHE A 105 5.92 -15.18 15.92
N ASP A 106 6.43 -16.40 15.75
CA ASP A 106 5.63 -17.56 15.38
C ASP A 106 5.08 -18.17 16.67
N PRO A 107 3.80 -17.96 17.03
CA PRO A 107 3.23 -18.48 18.28
C PRO A 107 3.10 -20.02 18.28
N PHE A 108 3.44 -20.69 17.19
CA PHE A 108 3.37 -22.14 17.04
C PHE A 108 4.74 -22.82 16.95
N LYS A 109 5.84 -22.06 16.99
CA LYS A 109 7.16 -22.64 17.26
C LYS A 109 7.34 -22.84 18.77
N LYS A 110 7.22 -24.10 19.19
CA LYS A 110 7.74 -24.57 20.49
C LYS A 110 9.25 -24.66 20.47
#